data_AF-A0A1V5TIY9-F1
#
_entry.id   AF-A0A1V5TIY9-F1
#
_cell.length_a   1.000
_cell.length_b   1.000
_cell.length_c   1.000
_cell.angle_alpha   90.00
_cell.angle_beta   90.00
_cell.angle_gamma   90.00
#
_symmetry.space_group_name_H-M   'P 1'
#
loop_
_entity.id
_entity.type
_entity.pdbx_description
1 polymer ?
#
loop_
_entity_poly.entity_id
_entity_poly.type
_entity_poly.pdbx_seq_one_letter_code
_entity_poly.pdbx_strand_id
1 'polypeptide(L)'
;MIGLGKWVCHVDTMFFRGDATFNIFDDNGKYGFELSLPDMQVPEIEILNTVEDGNTLIATARTDLLPGKDIEVNMTFEGDTCNGLLKVPFIGKIKLKDGKKIEG
;
A
#
# COMPACT_ATOMS: atom_id res chain seq x y z
N MET A 1 -7.16 -14.14 3.52
CA MET A 1 -6.79 -12.77 3.15
C MET A 1 -6.89 -11.87 4.36
N ILE A 2 -5.80 -11.20 4.68
CA ILE A 2 -5.64 -10.24 5.77
C ILE A 2 -5.78 -8.80 5.25
N GLY A 3 -6.11 -7.87 6.13
CA GLY A 3 -6.13 -6.45 5.78
C GLY A 3 -7.26 -6.02 4.83
N LEU A 4 -8.28 -6.85 4.59
CA LEU A 4 -9.43 -6.46 3.78
C LEU A 4 -10.15 -5.23 4.37
N GLY A 5 -10.59 -4.36 3.48
CA GLY A 5 -11.27 -3.11 3.78
C GLY A 5 -10.51 -1.88 3.27
N LYS A 6 -11.04 -0.72 3.62
CA LYS A 6 -10.51 0.57 3.22
C LYS A 6 -9.72 1.19 4.36
N TRP A 7 -8.54 1.69 4.03
CA TRP A 7 -7.55 2.19 4.97
C TRP A 7 -7.09 3.58 4.55
N VAL A 8 -6.74 4.39 5.53
CA VAL A 8 -6.08 5.68 5.31
C VAL A 8 -4.74 5.70 6.04
N CYS A 9 -3.69 6.15 5.35
CA CYS A 9 -2.35 6.34 5.91
C CYS A 9 -1.83 7.72 5.53
N HIS A 10 -1.19 8.39 6.47
CA HIS A 10 -0.41 9.59 6.16
C HIS A 10 0.90 9.20 5.48
N VAL A 11 1.20 9.83 4.35
CA VAL A 11 2.38 9.59 3.54
C VAL A 11 3.16 10.89 3.42
N ASP A 12 4.45 10.85 3.74
CA ASP A 12 5.37 11.98 3.52
C ASP A 12 6.56 11.49 2.70
N THR A 13 6.54 11.80 1.40
CA THR A 13 7.58 11.46 0.44
C THR A 13 7.88 12.65 -0.46
N MET A 14 8.93 12.53 -1.28
CA MET A 14 9.22 13.56 -2.30
C MET A 14 8.20 13.62 -3.44
N PHE A 15 7.41 12.56 -3.66
CA PHE A 15 6.41 12.50 -4.75
C PHE A 15 5.00 12.86 -4.29
N PHE A 16 4.67 12.55 -3.04
CA PHE A 16 3.36 12.77 -2.46
C PHE A 16 3.48 13.07 -0.98
N ARG A 17 2.72 14.07 -0.53
CA ARG A 17 2.54 14.42 0.87
C ARG A 17 1.05 14.60 1.14
N GLY A 18 0.50 13.79 2.02
CA GLY A 18 -0.92 13.83 2.36
C GLY A 18 -1.44 12.47 2.80
N ASP A 19 -2.76 12.37 2.87
CA ASP A 19 -3.44 11.15 3.27
C ASP A 19 -3.74 10.31 2.03
N ALA A 20 -3.11 9.14 1.95
CA ALA A 20 -3.37 8.15 0.92
C ALA A 20 -4.44 7.18 1.43
N THR A 21 -5.46 6.95 0.62
CA THR A 21 -6.50 5.95 0.91
C THR A 21 -6.25 4.73 0.03
N PHE A 22 -6.23 3.54 0.61
CA PHE A 22 -6.16 2.30 -0.17
C PHE A 22 -7.25 1.32 0.27
N ASN A 23 -7.84 0.64 -0.70
CA ASN A 23 -8.82 -0.39 -0.50
C ASN A 23 -8.20 -1.74 -0.86
N ILE A 24 -8.33 -2.72 0.04
CA ILE A 24 -7.88 -4.09 -0.18
C ILE A 24 -9.13 -4.97 -0.16
N PHE A 25 -9.37 -5.69 -1.25
CA PHE A 25 -10.57 -6.51 -1.41
C PHE A 25 -10.24 -7.90 -1.97
N ASP A 26 -11.18 -8.82 -1.81
CA ASP A 26 -11.11 -10.14 -2.43
C ASP A 26 -11.61 -10.06 -3.87
N ASP A 27 -10.73 -10.33 -4.83
CA ASP A 27 -11.03 -10.51 -6.24
C ASP A 27 -10.88 -12.00 -6.60
N ASN A 28 -11.95 -12.75 -6.37
CA ASN A 28 -12.09 -14.16 -6.75
C ASN A 28 -10.95 -15.07 -6.22
N GLY A 29 -10.60 -14.91 -4.94
CA GLY A 29 -9.54 -15.67 -4.29
C GLY A 29 -8.15 -15.07 -4.49
N LYS A 30 -8.04 -13.86 -5.04
CA LYS A 30 -6.82 -13.05 -5.10
C LYS A 30 -7.02 -11.68 -4.43
N TYR A 31 -5.93 -11.01 -4.09
CA TYR A 31 -5.99 -9.64 -3.61
C TYR A 31 -6.26 -8.66 -4.75
N GLY A 32 -7.29 -7.83 -4.58
CA GLY A 32 -7.50 -6.60 -5.33
C GLY A 32 -7.04 -5.39 -4.51
N PHE A 33 -6.50 -4.39 -5.20
CA PHE A 33 -6.02 -3.14 -4.59
C PHE A 33 -6.52 -1.93 -5.38
N GLU A 34 -7.04 -0.94 -4.67
CA GLU A 34 -7.29 0.39 -5.23
C GLU A 34 -6.57 1.44 -4.39
N LEU A 35 -5.92 2.40 -5.05
CA LEU A 35 -5.28 3.54 -4.40
C LEU A 35 -6.01 4.81 -4.79
N SER A 36 -6.20 5.71 -3.83
CA SER A 36 -6.73 7.05 -4.03
C SER A 36 -5.81 8.06 -3.35
N LEU A 37 -5.39 9.05 -4.14
CA LEU A 37 -4.57 10.18 -3.70
C LEU A 37 -5.36 11.46 -4.00
N PRO A 38 -5.72 12.29 -3.00
CA PRO A 38 -6.66 13.41 -3.20
C PRO A 38 -6.11 14.52 -4.13
N ASP A 39 -4.79 14.75 -4.11
CA ASP A 39 -4.16 15.87 -4.82
C ASP A 39 -3.25 15.42 -5.99
N MET A 40 -3.41 14.17 -6.43
CA MET A 40 -2.54 13.59 -7.44
C MET A 40 -3.31 12.57 -8.29
N GLN A 41 -3.04 12.55 -9.60
CA GLN A 41 -3.44 11.43 -10.43
C GLN A 41 -2.73 10.17 -9.93
N VAL A 42 -3.51 9.15 -9.57
CA VAL A 42 -2.96 7.87 -9.11
C VAL A 42 -2.07 7.31 -10.22
N PRO A 43 -0.80 7.01 -9.93
CA PRO A 43 0.09 6.44 -10.93
C PRO A 43 -0.40 5.06 -11.35
N GLU A 44 0.00 4.60 -12.53
CA GLU A 44 -0.29 3.23 -12.92
C GLU A 44 0.47 2.29 -11.97
N ILE A 45 -0.24 1.33 -11.37
CA ILE A 45 0.32 0.38 -10.42
C ILE A 45 -0.01 -1.04 -10.88
N GLU A 46 1.04 -1.84 -11.08
CA GLU A 46 0.93 -3.26 -11.37
C GLU A 46 1.36 -4.06 -10.14
N ILE A 47 0.48 -4.88 -9.58
CA ILE A 47 0.82 -5.79 -8.48
C ILE A 47 1.38 -7.10 -9.08
N LEU A 48 2.64 -7.40 -8.78
CA LEU A 48 3.33 -8.57 -9.32
C LEU A 48 3.11 -9.81 -8.44
N ASN A 49 3.12 -9.63 -7.12
CA ASN A 49 3.02 -10.72 -6.16
C ASN A 49 2.51 -10.23 -4.81
N THR A 50 1.87 -11.13 -4.06
CA THR A 50 1.42 -10.90 -2.68
C THR A 50 1.72 -12.13 -1.82
N VAL A 51 2.27 -11.92 -0.63
CA VAL A 51 2.58 -12.96 0.36
C VAL A 51 2.02 -12.54 1.71
N GLU A 52 1.38 -13.47 2.41
CA GLU A 52 0.97 -13.28 3.81
C GLU A 52 2.03 -13.88 4.74
N ASP A 53 2.45 -13.12 5.75
CA ASP A 53 3.30 -13.56 6.85
C ASP A 53 2.69 -13.13 8.19
N GLY A 54 1.97 -14.04 8.84
CA GLY A 54 1.20 -13.74 10.05
C GLY A 54 0.13 -12.67 9.80
N ASN A 55 0.25 -11.53 10.45
CA ASN A 55 -0.62 -10.36 10.26
C ASN A 55 -0.04 -9.31 9.29
N THR A 56 0.99 -9.68 8.52
CA THR A 56 1.65 -8.78 7.56
C THR A 56 1.38 -9.23 6.13
N LEU A 57 0.87 -8.31 5.29
CA LEU A 57 0.75 -8.47 3.85
C LEU A 57 1.98 -7.84 3.18
N ILE A 58 2.68 -8.63 2.40
CA ILE A 58 3.84 -8.20 1.62
C ILE A 58 3.42 -8.20 0.15
N ALA A 59 3.48 -7.05 -0.51
CA ALA A 59 3.19 -6.90 -1.93
C ALA A 59 4.42 -6.39 -2.67
N THR A 60 4.67 -6.96 -3.85
CA THR A 60 5.63 -6.41 -4.81
C THR A 60 4.86 -5.76 -5.94
N ALA A 61 5.17 -4.50 -6.23
CA ALA A 61 4.47 -3.70 -7.22
C ALA A 61 5.43 -2.96 -8.15
N ARG A 62 4.94 -2.56 -9.34
CA ARG A 62 5.59 -1.64 -10.26
C ARG A 62 4.72 -0.41 -10.45
N THR A 63 5.37 0.70 -10.81
CA THR A 63 4.69 1.94 -11.15
C THR A 63 5.42 2.66 -12.28
N ASP A 64 4.65 3.38 -13.10
CA ASP A 64 5.16 4.25 -14.16
C ASP A 64 6.05 5.39 -13.64
N LEU A 65 5.92 5.79 -12.36
CA LEU A 65 6.82 6.76 -11.72
C LEU A 65 8.25 6.23 -11.56
N LEU A 66 8.44 4.91 -11.52
CA LEU A 66 9.76 4.27 -11.36
C LEU A 66 9.93 3.12 -12.38
N PRO A 67 10.11 3.44 -13.67
CA PRO A 67 10.16 2.43 -14.73
C PRO A 67 11.25 1.37 -14.51
N GLY A 68 10.87 0.10 -14.66
CA GLY A 68 11.79 -1.04 -14.57
C GLY A 68 12.29 -1.33 -13.15
N LYS A 69 11.56 -0.86 -12.13
CA LYS A 69 11.90 -1.05 -10.72
C LYS A 69 10.73 -1.64 -9.95
N ASP A 70 11.04 -2.64 -9.12
CA ASP A 70 10.08 -3.25 -8.22
C ASP A 70 10.10 -2.49 -6.89
N ILE A 71 8.91 -2.17 -6.39
CA ILE A 71 8.66 -1.58 -5.08
C ILE A 71 8.10 -2.68 -4.19
N GLU A 72 8.65 -2.80 -2.98
CA GLU A 72 8.10 -3.71 -1.98
C GLU A 72 7.31 -2.90 -0.95
N VAL A 73 6.09 -3.35 -0.67
CA VAL A 73 5.18 -2.79 0.32
C VAL A 73 4.92 -3.86 1.37
N ASN A 74 5.21 -3.54 2.63
CA ASN A 74 4.85 -4.40 3.76
C ASN A 74 3.79 -3.67 4.58
N MET A 75 2.66 -4.30 4.85
CA MET A 75 1.58 -3.75 5.67
C MET A 75 1.23 -4.72 6.79
N THR A 76 1.48 -4.35 8.03
CA THR A 76 1.12 -5.11 9.23
C THR A 76 -0.18 -4.58 9.80
N PHE A 77 -1.16 -5.45 10.01
CA PHE A 77 -2.51 -5.11 10.45
C PHE A 77 -2.76 -5.56 11.89
N GLU A 78 -3.36 -4.66 12.68
CA GLU A 78 -3.71 -4.88 14.08
C GLU A 78 -5.10 -4.27 14.35
N GLY A 79 -6.15 -5.10 14.21
CA GLY A 79 -7.54 -4.65 14.31
C GLY A 79 -7.85 -3.58 13.26
N ASP A 80 -8.22 -2.39 13.73
CA ASP A 80 -8.54 -1.24 12.87
C ASP A 80 -7.33 -0.31 12.63
N THR A 81 -6.13 -0.78 12.94
CA THR A 81 -4.88 -0.05 12.70
C THR A 81 -3.92 -0.83 11.82
N CYS A 82 -3.07 -0.11 11.10
CA CYS A 82 -1.99 -0.73 10.34
C CYS A 82 -0.73 0.14 10.32
N ASN A 83 0.41 -0.54 10.21
CA ASN A 83 1.71 0.09 9.99
C ASN A 83 2.30 -0.49 8.72
N GLY A 84 3.01 0.34 7.95
CA GLY A 84 3.56 -0.05 6.68
C GLY A 84 5.00 0.38 6.46
N LEU A 85 5.65 -0.31 5.52
CA LEU A 85 6.97 0.00 5.05
C LEU A 85 7.01 -0.12 3.53
N LEU A 86 7.15 1.02 2.85
CA LEU A 86 7.47 1.10 1.44
C LEU A 86 9.00 1.06 1.28
N LYS A 87 9.51 0.09 0.52
CA LYS A 87 10.91 0.05 0.09
C LYS A 87 10.98 0.50 -1.36
N VAL A 88 11.41 1.74 -1.57
CA VAL A 88 11.46 2.37 -2.87
C VAL A 88 12.91 2.46 -3.36
N PRO A 89 13.25 1.89 -4.53
CA PRO A 89 14.60 1.96 -5.07
C PRO A 89 15.12 3.41 -5.20
N PHE A 90 16.41 3.61 -4.88
CA PHE A 90 17.12 4.91 -4.86
C PHE A 90 16.62 5.95 -3.85
N ILE A 91 15.41 5.82 -3.32
CA ILE A 91 14.82 6.74 -2.34
C ILE A 91 15.01 6.22 -0.92
N GLY A 92 14.90 4.91 -0.75
CA GLY A 92 15.05 4.24 0.54
C GLY A 92 13.73 3.75 1.12
N LYS A 93 13.65 3.73 2.46
CA LYS A 93 12.53 3.15 3.19
C LYS A 93 11.61 4.25 3.71
N ILE A 94 10.34 4.20 3.32
CA ILE A 94 9.29 5.12 3.77
C ILE A 94 8.40 4.36 4.75
N LYS A 95 8.24 4.89 5.96
CA LYS A 95 7.35 4.31 6.97
C LYS A 95 5.97 4.91 6.82
N LEU A 96 4.96 4.05 6.70
CA LEU A 96 3.56 4.40 6.86
C LEU A 96 3.21 4.09 8.31
N LYS A 97 2.78 5.09 9.08
CA LYS A 97 2.46 4.91 10.50
C LYS A 97 1.04 5.31 10.76
N ASP A 98 0.48 4.72 11.81
CA ASP A 98 -0.83 5.09 12.36
C ASP A 98 -1.95 5.02 11.32
N GLY A 99 -1.83 4.07 10.38
CA GLY A 99 -2.86 3.80 9.39
C GLY A 99 -4.12 3.33 10.07
N LYS A 100 -5.28 3.74 9.56
CA LYS A 100 -6.59 3.45 10.18
C LYS A 100 -7.53 2.84 9.18
N LYS A 101 -8.29 1.84 9.63
CA LYS A 101 -9.42 1.31 8.89
C LYS A 101 -10.56 2.33 8.92
N ILE A 102 -11.12 2.63 7.76
CA ILE A 102 -12.24 3.58 7.61
C ILE A 102 -13.51 2.90 7.09
N GLU A 103 -13.39 1.72 6.49
CA GLU A 103 -14.50 0.88 6.04
C GLU A 103 -14.06 -0.59 6.02
N GLY A 104 -14.96 -1.53 6.29
CA GLY A 104 -14.60 -2.93 6.52
C GLY A 104 -15.60 -3.97 6.10
#